data_AF-X6JH01-F1
#
_entry.id   AF-X6JH01-F1
#
_cell.length_a   1.000
_cell.length_b   1.000
_cell.length_c   1.000
_cell.angle_alpha   90.00
_cell.angle_beta   90.00
_cell.angle_gamma   90.00
#
_symmetry.space_group_name_H-M   'P 1'
#
loop_
_entity.id
_entity.type
_entity.pdbx_description
1 polymer ?
#
loop_
_entity_poly.entity_id
_entity_poly.type
_entity_poly.pdbx_seq_one_letter_code
_entity_poly.pdbx_strand_id
1 'polypeptide(L)'
;MFLHLSSIHKVLGAAADLGEEGEQAAEQAMNQSDFDTTFEKKLDIELEDARVVYMGDLADGNAFDPRLLQIFSVEYETTVALSDKLVVATMVVEVEVEVDLEYEDRSEGGYDSEEGVWHGAQTATTALAEPVKVLVLVEIERNSGKVRAAKLIKREIYFYHSVYDYR
;
A
#
# COMPACT_ATOMS: atom_id res chain seq x y z
N MET A 1 22.45 -5.57 11.79
CA MET A 1 21.80 -6.32 12.88
C MET A 1 20.43 -6.69 12.38
N PHE A 2 20.21 -7.95 12.00
CA PHE A 2 18.91 -8.41 11.51
C PHE A 2 17.97 -8.53 12.70
N LEU A 3 16.87 -7.77 12.70
CA LEU A 3 15.79 -7.95 13.67
C LEU A 3 15.14 -9.31 13.39
N HIS A 4 15.50 -10.30 14.21
CA HIS A 4 14.91 -11.62 14.17
C HIS A 4 13.45 -11.49 14.66
N LEU A 5 12.49 -11.70 13.74
CA LEU A 5 11.01 -11.65 13.85
C LEU A 5 10.40 -12.60 14.92
N SER A 6 11.00 -12.65 16.11
CA SER A 6 10.76 -13.71 17.10
C SER A 6 9.51 -13.48 17.96
N SER A 7 8.69 -12.47 17.65
CA SER A 7 7.27 -12.41 18.03
C SER A 7 6.75 -11.00 17.75
N ILE A 8 5.97 -10.85 16.69
CA ILE A 8 5.12 -9.66 16.48
C ILE A 8 4.35 -9.30 17.77
N HIS A 9 3.94 -10.28 18.58
CA HIS A 9 3.25 -10.02 19.85
C HIS A 9 4.13 -9.34 20.92
N LYS A 10 5.45 -9.57 20.94
CA LYS A 10 6.37 -8.85 21.84
C LYS A 10 6.59 -7.42 21.38
N VAL A 11 6.62 -7.22 20.08
CA VAL A 11 6.79 -5.91 19.45
C VAL A 11 5.51 -5.07 19.65
N LEU A 12 4.34 -5.65 19.45
CA LEU A 12 3.04 -5.03 19.75
C LEU A 12 2.83 -4.82 21.26
N GLY A 13 3.33 -5.73 22.11
CA GLY A 13 3.27 -5.57 23.56
C GLY A 13 4.13 -4.40 24.07
N ALA A 14 5.30 -4.18 23.48
CA ALA A 14 6.14 -3.01 23.79
C ALA A 14 5.58 -1.70 23.20
N ALA A 15 4.87 -1.77 22.06
CA ALA A 15 4.17 -0.62 21.48
C ALA A 15 3.10 -0.05 22.41
N ALA A 16 2.39 -0.92 23.13
CA ALA A 16 1.36 -0.53 24.10
C ALA A 16 1.91 0.25 25.32
N ASP A 17 3.20 0.08 25.65
CA ASP A 17 3.83 0.72 26.82
C ASP A 17 4.44 2.10 26.51
N LEU A 18 4.61 2.47 25.23
CA LEU A 18 5.22 3.75 24.83
C LEU A 18 4.25 4.93 24.91
N GLY A 19 2.94 4.67 24.79
CA GLY A 19 1.86 5.63 25.02
C GLY A 19 2.10 7.02 24.38
N GLU A 20 1.81 8.06 25.15
CA GLU A 20 1.86 9.46 24.73
C GLU A 20 3.26 9.93 24.32
N GLU A 21 4.33 9.41 24.94
CA GLU A 21 5.71 9.76 24.58
C GLU A 21 6.08 9.28 23.18
N GLY A 22 5.67 8.05 22.83
CA GLY A 22 5.88 7.49 21.51
C GLY A 22 5.16 8.30 20.42
N GLU A 23 3.89 8.61 20.67
CA GLU A 23 3.04 9.40 19.77
C GLU A 23 3.65 10.79 19.52
N GLN A 24 3.99 11.53 20.58
CA GLN A 24 4.64 12.85 20.45
C GLN A 24 5.96 12.77 19.67
N ALA A 25 6.76 11.74 19.89
CA ALA A 25 8.01 11.56 19.16
C ALA A 25 7.79 11.23 17.68
N ALA A 26 6.76 10.44 17.35
CA ALA A 26 6.37 10.13 15.97
C ALA A 26 5.86 11.37 15.25
N GLU A 27 4.94 12.12 15.85
CA GLU A 27 4.41 13.37 15.29
C GLU A 27 5.52 14.40 15.07
N GLN A 28 6.43 14.58 16.03
CA GLN A 28 7.56 15.49 15.88
C GLN A 28 8.49 15.10 14.74
N ALA A 29 8.71 13.80 14.54
CA ALA A 29 9.55 13.30 13.46
C ALA A 29 8.85 13.43 12.09
N MET A 30 7.55 13.19 12.02
CA MET A 30 6.73 13.37 10.81
C MET A 30 6.65 14.83 10.36
N ASN A 31 6.64 15.77 11.31
CA ASN A 31 6.57 17.21 11.02
C ASN A 31 7.91 17.83 10.59
N GLN A 32 8.98 17.06 10.45
CA GLN A 32 10.26 17.57 9.95
C GLN A 32 10.28 17.62 8.41
N SER A 33 11.15 18.47 7.86
CA SER A 33 11.20 18.76 6.41
C SER A 33 11.52 17.56 5.52
N ASP A 34 12.28 16.57 6.01
CA ASP A 34 12.72 15.46 5.17
C ASP A 34 11.70 14.32 5.13
N PHE A 35 10.67 14.35 5.98
CA PHE A 35 9.72 13.24 6.11
C PHE A 35 8.99 12.98 4.79
N ASP A 36 8.22 13.93 4.28
CA ASP A 36 7.35 13.74 3.11
C ASP A 36 8.12 13.15 1.90
N THR A 37 9.21 13.82 1.49
CA THR A 37 9.99 13.40 0.33
C THR A 37 10.65 12.04 0.50
N THR A 38 11.13 11.72 1.70
CA THR A 38 11.79 10.42 1.93
C THR A 38 10.80 9.31 2.18
N PHE A 39 9.63 9.62 2.74
CA PHE A 39 8.54 8.70 2.92
C PHE A 39 7.93 8.28 1.58
N GLU A 40 7.55 9.24 0.74
CA GLU A 40 6.99 9.01 -0.59
C GLU A 40 7.91 8.11 -1.42
N LYS A 41 9.20 8.45 -1.49
CA LYS A 41 10.19 7.64 -2.20
C LYS A 41 10.31 6.20 -1.66
N LYS A 42 10.15 6.01 -0.35
CA LYS A 42 10.26 4.67 0.27
C LYS A 42 8.99 3.87 0.07
N LEU A 43 7.83 4.53 0.08
CA LEU A 43 6.55 3.90 -0.18
C LEU A 43 6.44 3.45 -1.63
N ASP A 44 6.86 4.29 -2.58
CA ASP A 44 6.89 3.98 -4.01
C ASP A 44 7.68 2.69 -4.30
N ILE A 45 8.90 2.57 -3.75
CA ILE A 45 9.73 1.35 -3.88
C ILE A 45 9.04 0.11 -3.29
N GLU A 46 8.36 0.24 -2.15
CA GLU A 46 7.66 -0.91 -1.55
C GLU A 46 6.38 -1.29 -2.30
N LEU A 47 5.78 -0.35 -3.03
CA LEU A 47 4.63 -0.61 -3.88
C LEU A 47 5.02 -1.41 -5.12
N GLU A 48 6.19 -1.17 -5.72
CA GLU A 48 6.69 -1.94 -6.88
C GLU A 48 6.70 -3.47 -6.60
N ASP A 49 6.96 -3.88 -5.35
CA ASP A 49 7.00 -5.28 -4.91
C ASP A 49 5.63 -5.80 -4.40
N ALA A 50 4.58 -4.97 -4.42
CA ALA A 50 3.25 -5.34 -3.93
C ALA A 50 2.50 -6.19 -4.96
N ARG A 51 1.73 -7.16 -4.46
CA ARG A 51 0.81 -7.93 -5.27
C ARG A 51 -0.53 -7.21 -5.32
N VAL A 52 -1.00 -6.91 -6.53
CA VAL A 52 -2.33 -6.35 -6.73
C VAL A 52 -3.32 -7.48 -6.98
N VAL A 53 -4.47 -7.41 -6.30
CA VAL A 53 -5.60 -8.31 -6.49
C VAL A 53 -6.73 -7.50 -7.06
N TYR A 54 -7.01 -7.70 -8.35
CA TYR A 54 -8.14 -7.08 -9.03
C TYR A 54 -9.45 -7.80 -8.66
N MET A 55 -10.43 -7.03 -8.22
CA MET A 55 -11.78 -7.46 -7.87
C MET A 55 -12.79 -6.45 -8.43
N GLY A 56 -12.88 -6.34 -9.75
CA GLY A 56 -13.76 -5.38 -10.41
C GLY A 56 -14.68 -6.00 -11.46
N ASP A 57 -15.35 -5.12 -12.20
CA ASP A 57 -16.39 -5.49 -13.17
C ASP A 57 -15.84 -6.04 -14.49
N LEU A 58 -14.57 -5.79 -14.81
CA LEU A 58 -13.96 -6.36 -16.00
C LEU A 58 -13.76 -7.87 -15.81
N ALA A 59 -13.96 -8.64 -16.89
CA ALA A 59 -13.76 -10.08 -16.87
C ALA A 59 -12.33 -10.44 -16.44
N ASP A 60 -12.14 -11.63 -15.88
CA ASP A 60 -10.89 -12.19 -15.31
C ASP A 60 -9.62 -11.41 -15.73
N GLY A 61 -9.26 -10.45 -14.87
CA GLY A 61 -8.19 -9.51 -15.12
C GLY A 61 -7.02 -9.72 -14.17
N ASN A 62 -5.80 -9.53 -14.67
CA ASN A 62 -4.57 -9.58 -13.90
C ASN A 62 -3.97 -8.17 -13.83
N ALA A 63 -3.90 -7.62 -12.62
CA ALA A 63 -3.31 -6.31 -12.37
C ALA A 63 -1.82 -6.45 -12.03
N PHE A 64 -0.98 -5.61 -12.63
CA PHE A 64 0.47 -5.61 -12.47
C PHE A 64 1.04 -4.19 -12.53
N ASP A 65 2.35 -4.08 -12.28
CA ASP A 65 3.13 -2.83 -12.27
C ASP A 65 2.47 -1.69 -11.46
N PRO A 66 2.23 -1.87 -10.15
CA PRO A 66 1.69 -0.83 -9.28
C PRO A 66 2.62 0.39 -9.21
N ARG A 67 2.04 1.58 -9.36
CA ARG A 67 2.72 2.88 -9.33
C ARG A 67 2.03 3.80 -8.34
N LEU A 68 2.81 4.46 -7.48
CA LEU A 68 2.28 5.51 -6.61
C LEU A 68 2.01 6.77 -7.43
N LEU A 69 0.76 7.24 -7.47
CA LEU A 69 0.42 8.52 -8.10
C LEU A 69 0.42 9.66 -7.08
N GLN A 70 -0.22 9.43 -5.93
CA GLN A 70 -0.43 10.46 -4.92
C GLN A 70 -0.56 9.85 -3.52
N ILE A 71 -0.10 10.58 -2.51
CA ILE A 71 -0.45 10.35 -1.10
C ILE A 71 -1.51 11.38 -0.70
N PHE A 72 -2.67 10.93 -0.24
CA PHE A 72 -3.76 11.78 0.24
C PHE A 72 -3.63 12.11 1.72
N SER A 73 -3.31 11.10 2.54
CA SER A 73 -3.20 11.26 3.98
C SER A 73 -2.22 10.24 4.59
N VAL A 74 -1.61 10.62 5.70
CA VAL A 74 -0.78 9.77 6.54
C VAL A 74 -1.29 9.92 7.97
N GLU A 75 -1.88 8.86 8.50
CA GLU A 75 -2.42 8.79 9.85
C GLU A 75 -1.51 7.93 10.72
N TYR A 76 -1.01 8.50 11.82
CA TYR A 76 -0.28 7.73 12.83
C TYR A 76 -1.22 6.72 13.50
N GLU A 77 -0.75 5.49 13.69
CA GLU A 77 -1.51 4.45 14.38
C GLU A 77 -0.86 4.08 15.72
N THR A 78 0.41 3.64 15.72
CA THR A 78 1.11 3.31 16.97
C THR A 78 2.63 3.35 16.83
N THR A 79 3.33 3.75 17.90
CA THR A 79 4.79 3.61 18.00
C THR A 79 5.16 2.19 18.38
N VAL A 80 5.98 1.56 17.55
CA VAL A 80 6.47 0.20 17.72
C VAL A 80 7.78 0.16 18.50
N ALA A 81 8.65 1.14 18.30
CA ALA A 81 9.90 1.27 19.03
C ALA A 81 10.36 2.73 19.09
N LEU A 82 11.00 3.10 20.19
CA LEU A 82 11.54 4.43 20.42
C LEU A 82 12.97 4.37 20.93
N SER A 83 13.80 5.29 20.45
CA SER A 83 15.16 5.54 20.94
C SER A 83 15.50 7.03 20.80
N ASP A 84 16.68 7.44 21.28
CA ASP A 84 17.15 8.82 21.10
C ASP A 84 17.36 9.23 19.63
N LYS A 85 17.45 8.26 18.71
CA LYS A 85 17.78 8.51 17.29
C LYS A 85 16.65 8.18 16.33
N LEU A 86 15.82 7.21 16.69
CA LEU A 86 14.84 6.59 15.79
C LEU A 86 13.49 6.46 16.48
N VAL A 87 12.45 6.67 15.69
CA VAL A 87 11.08 6.25 15.95
C VAL A 87 10.73 5.20 14.91
N VAL A 88 10.17 4.07 15.36
CA VAL A 88 9.55 3.08 14.49
C VAL A 88 8.05 3.12 14.79
N ALA A 89 7.21 3.32 13.78
CA ALA A 89 5.76 3.45 13.95
C ALA A 89 5.00 2.73 12.84
N THR A 90 3.75 2.36 13.11
CA THR A 90 2.80 1.99 12.08
C THR A 90 1.93 3.20 11.70
N MET A 91 1.59 3.27 10.42
CA MET A 91 0.82 4.35 9.83
C MET A 91 -0.21 3.78 8.87
N VAL A 92 -1.41 4.34 8.88
CA VAL A 92 -2.41 4.12 7.84
C VAL A 92 -2.23 5.23 6.81
N VAL A 93 -2.05 4.85 5.56
CA VAL A 93 -1.75 5.78 4.48
C VAL A 93 -2.79 5.59 3.39
N GLU A 94 -3.44 6.69 3.03
CA GLU A 94 -4.35 6.72 1.89
C GLU A 94 -3.58 7.21 0.67
N VAL A 95 -3.50 6.37 -0.36
CA VAL A 95 -2.73 6.63 -1.57
C VAL A 95 -3.58 6.35 -2.81
N GLU A 96 -3.29 7.04 -3.90
CA GLU A 96 -3.76 6.66 -5.23
C GLU A 96 -2.70 5.79 -5.88
N VAL A 97 -3.08 4.56 -6.25
CA VAL A 97 -2.18 3.61 -6.92
C VAL A 97 -2.75 3.34 -8.31
N GLU A 98 -1.89 3.48 -9.31
CA GLU A 98 -2.18 3.07 -10.69
C GLU A 98 -1.61 1.69 -10.95
N VAL A 99 -2.34 0.87 -11.70
CA VAL A 99 -1.92 -0.46 -12.13
C VAL A 99 -2.25 -0.64 -13.62
N ASP A 100 -1.46 -1.46 -14.29
CA ASP A 100 -1.83 -1.96 -15.61
C ASP A 100 -2.66 -3.23 -15.43
N LEU A 101 -3.85 -3.27 -16.05
CA LEU A 101 -4.76 -4.39 -16.03
C LEU A 101 -4.78 -5.05 -17.40
N GLU A 102 -4.34 -6.30 -17.46
CA GLU A 102 -4.59 -7.19 -18.59
C GLU A 102 -5.88 -7.98 -18.34
N TYR A 103 -6.84 -7.92 -19.26
CA TYR A 103 -8.14 -8.58 -19.10
C TYR A 103 -8.64 -9.23 -20.40
N GLU A 104 -9.59 -10.14 -20.25
CA GLU A 104 -10.29 -10.75 -21.38
C GLU A 104 -11.40 -9.82 -21.90
N ASP A 105 -11.17 -9.19 -23.05
CA ASP A 105 -12.18 -8.41 -23.77
C ASP A 105 -13.11 -9.34 -24.55
N ARG A 106 -14.38 -9.34 -24.13
CA ARG A 106 -15.46 -10.15 -24.69
C ARG A 106 -16.37 -9.37 -25.65
N SER A 107 -16.06 -8.10 -25.94
CA SER A 107 -16.90 -7.20 -26.72
C SER A 107 -17.18 -7.71 -28.14
N GLU A 108 -16.22 -8.39 -28.76
CA GLU A 108 -16.35 -9.03 -30.09
C GLU A 108 -16.59 -10.55 -30.01
N GLY A 109 -16.60 -11.13 -28.80
CA GLY A 109 -16.71 -12.56 -28.57
C GLY A 109 -18.15 -13.08 -28.60
N GLY A 110 -18.30 -14.39 -28.79
CA GLY A 110 -19.55 -15.11 -28.61
C GLY A 110 -19.45 -16.08 -27.44
N TYR A 111 -20.46 -16.11 -26.57
CA TYR A 111 -20.53 -17.08 -25.48
C TYR A 111 -21.17 -18.38 -25.96
N ASP A 112 -20.44 -19.49 -25.82
CA ASP A 112 -20.98 -20.83 -26.03
C ASP A 112 -21.49 -21.39 -24.70
N SER A 113 -22.81 -21.52 -24.57
CA SER A 113 -23.45 -22.04 -23.36
C SER A 113 -23.29 -23.55 -23.16
N GLU A 114 -22.96 -24.31 -24.21
CA GLU A 114 -22.74 -25.75 -24.11
C GLU A 114 -21.38 -26.06 -23.47
N GLU A 115 -20.36 -25.26 -23.80
CA GLU A 115 -19.00 -25.40 -23.28
C GLU A 115 -18.71 -24.48 -22.08
N GLY A 116 -19.51 -23.42 -21.90
CA GLY A 116 -19.33 -22.44 -20.83
C GLY A 116 -18.15 -21.49 -21.07
N VAL A 117 -17.70 -21.33 -22.32
CA VAL A 117 -16.49 -20.59 -22.71
C VAL A 117 -16.83 -19.49 -23.72
N TRP A 118 -16.06 -18.40 -23.71
CA TRP A 118 -16.12 -17.35 -24.72
C TRP A 118 -15.19 -17.66 -25.89
N HIS A 119 -15.70 -17.61 -27.12
CA HIS A 119 -14.90 -17.72 -28.34
C HIS A 119 -14.73 -16.35 -29.00
N GLY A 120 -13.52 -16.09 -29.52
CA GLY A 120 -13.20 -14.81 -30.16
C GLY A 120 -12.92 -13.66 -29.19
N ALA A 121 -12.85 -13.94 -27.89
CA ALA A 121 -12.36 -12.97 -26.90
C ALA A 121 -10.88 -12.65 -27.14
N GLN A 122 -10.50 -11.40 -26.87
CA GLN A 122 -9.13 -10.90 -27.07
C GLN A 122 -8.53 -10.43 -25.75
N THR A 123 -7.21 -10.42 -25.66
CA THR A 123 -6.52 -9.79 -24.54
C THR A 123 -6.44 -8.28 -24.78
N ALA A 124 -6.88 -7.49 -23.81
CA ALA A 124 -6.77 -6.04 -23.81
C ALA A 124 -6.04 -5.56 -22.55
N THR A 125 -5.47 -4.36 -22.63
CA THR A 125 -4.78 -3.72 -21.49
C THR A 125 -5.36 -2.33 -21.26
N THR A 126 -5.55 -1.97 -19.98
CA THR A 126 -5.94 -0.62 -19.56
C THR A 126 -5.19 -0.24 -18.29
N ALA A 127 -5.03 1.06 -18.04
CA ALA A 127 -4.55 1.55 -16.74
C ALA A 127 -5.75 1.81 -15.83
N LEU A 128 -5.64 1.45 -14.56
CA LEU A 128 -6.64 1.73 -13.52
C LEU A 128 -5.96 2.43 -12.35
N ALA A 129 -6.50 3.56 -11.92
CA ALA A 129 -6.06 4.28 -10.75
C ALA A 129 -7.17 4.22 -9.68
N GLU A 130 -6.82 3.76 -8.48
CA GLU A 130 -7.78 3.64 -7.38
C GLU A 130 -7.17 4.17 -6.07
N PRO A 131 -7.97 4.85 -5.22
CA PRO A 131 -7.57 5.17 -3.87
C PRO A 131 -7.59 3.90 -3.01
N VAL A 132 -6.48 3.62 -2.34
CA VAL A 132 -6.32 2.47 -1.45
C VAL A 132 -5.74 2.90 -0.10
N LYS A 133 -6.17 2.23 0.96
CA LYS A 133 -5.59 2.38 2.30
C LYS A 133 -4.61 1.26 2.58
N VAL A 134 -3.34 1.63 2.78
CA VAL A 134 -2.26 0.70 3.10
C VAL A 134 -1.76 0.93 4.52
N LEU A 135 -1.36 -0.16 5.17
CA LEU A 135 -0.75 -0.10 6.49
C LEU A 135 0.76 -0.27 6.35
N VAL A 136 1.51 0.70 6.85
CA VAL A 136 2.96 0.82 6.64
C VAL A 136 3.68 0.85 7.97
N LEU A 137 4.74 0.05 8.11
CA LEU A 137 5.71 0.17 9.19
C LEU A 137 6.85 1.08 8.71
N VAL A 138 7.10 2.17 9.42
CA VAL A 138 8.12 3.15 9.07
C VAL A 138 9.19 3.25 10.14
N GLU A 139 10.43 3.50 9.72
CA GLU A 139 11.57 3.85 10.58
C GLU A 139 12.01 5.27 10.23
N ILE A 140 11.87 6.19 11.19
CA ILE A 140 12.08 7.63 11.01
C ILE A 140 13.21 8.11 11.93
N GLU A 141 14.14 8.89 11.38
CA GLU A 141 15.12 9.63 12.17
C GLU A 141 14.47 10.79 12.94
N ARG A 142 14.64 10.84 14.27
CA ARG A 142 13.95 11.82 15.11
C ARG A 142 14.33 13.28 14.83
N ASN A 143 15.58 13.53 14.48
CA ASN A 143 16.11 14.89 14.36
C ASN A 143 15.91 15.49 12.97
N SER A 144 15.70 14.67 11.95
CA SER A 144 15.60 15.09 10.54
C SER A 144 14.25 14.77 9.92
N GLY A 145 13.50 13.81 10.48
CA GLY A 145 12.32 13.20 9.86
C GLY A 145 12.64 12.25 8.73
N LYS A 146 13.91 12.01 8.44
CA LYS A 146 14.31 11.15 7.32
C LYS A 146 13.80 9.73 7.53
N VAL A 147 12.97 9.26 6.61
CA VAL A 147 12.50 7.88 6.56
C VAL A 147 13.61 6.99 6.01
N ARG A 148 14.09 6.07 6.86
CA ARG A 148 15.12 5.09 6.50
C ARG A 148 14.52 3.91 5.77
N ALA A 149 13.36 3.46 6.24
CA ALA A 149 12.60 2.36 5.69
C ALA A 149 11.10 2.65 5.84
N ALA A 150 10.34 2.29 4.82
CA ALA A 150 8.91 2.06 4.88
C ALA A 150 8.71 0.59 4.48
N LYS A 151 7.70 -0.09 5.03
CA LYS A 151 7.36 -1.47 4.66
C LYS A 151 5.87 -1.68 4.72
N LEU A 152 5.30 -2.22 3.66
CA LEU A 152 3.90 -2.65 3.67
C LEU A 152 3.72 -3.81 4.67
N ILE A 153 2.80 -3.66 5.62
CA ILE A 153 2.46 -4.72 6.58
C ILE A 153 1.72 -5.86 5.88
N LYS A 154 0.88 -5.51 4.88
CA LYS A 154 0.27 -6.46 3.96
C LYS A 154 0.73 -6.14 2.54
N ARG A 155 1.26 -7.14 1.85
CA ARG A 155 1.75 -7.01 0.47
C ARG A 155 0.66 -7.19 -0.58
N GLU A 156 -0.55 -7.51 -0.17
CA GLU A 156 -1.70 -7.62 -1.07
C GLU A 156 -2.52 -6.34 -1.00
N ILE A 157 -2.69 -5.69 -2.16
CA ILE A 157 -3.51 -4.51 -2.34
C ILE A 157 -4.72 -4.90 -3.17
N TYR A 158 -5.90 -4.60 -2.67
CA TYR A 158 -7.16 -5.00 -3.29
C TYR A 158 -7.74 -3.82 -4.07
N PHE A 159 -7.95 -4.02 -5.36
CA PHE A 159 -8.53 -3.03 -6.27
C PHE A 159 -9.98 -3.41 -6.55
N TYR A 160 -10.92 -2.58 -6.09
CA TYR A 160 -12.34 -2.78 -6.34
C TYR A 160 -12.81 -1.75 -7.37
N HIS A 161 -12.68 -2.09 -8.65
CA HIS A 161 -13.07 -1.19 -9.74
C HIS A 161 -14.50 -1.50 -10.23
N SER A 162 -15.42 -0.55 -10.05
CA SER A 162 -16.78 -0.61 -10.57
C SER A 162 -16.95 0.37 -11.74
N VAL A 163 -17.41 -0.12 -12.88
CA VAL A 163 -17.65 0.69 -14.09
C VAL A 163 -18.89 1.60 -13.89
N TYR A 164 -19.70 1.33 -12.88
CA TYR A 164 -20.95 2.06 -12.59
C TYR A 164 -20.79 3.25 -11.65
N ASP A 165 -19.67 3.39 -10.93
CA ASP A 165 -19.48 4.48 -9.96
C ASP A 165 -19.19 5.86 -10.58
N TYR A 166 -19.02 5.92 -11.91
CA TYR A 166 -18.74 7.15 -12.67
C TYR A 166 -19.91 7.65 -13.53
N ARG A 167 -21.16 7.24 -13.27
CA ARG A 167 -22.37 7.71 -13.98
C ARG A 167 -23.22 8.69 -13.21
#